data_AF-A0A3D1B4Z4-F1
#
_entry.id   AF-A0A3D1B4Z4-F1
#
_cell.length_a   1.000
_cell.length_b   1.000
_cell.length_c   1.000
_cell.angle_alpha   90.00
_cell.angle_beta   90.00
_cell.angle_gamma   90.00
#
_symmetry.space_group_name_H-M   'P 1'
#
loop_
_entity.id
_entity.type
_entity.pdbx_description
1 polymer ?
#
loop_
_entity_poly.entity_id
_entity_poly.type
_entity_poly.pdbx_seq_one_letter_code
_entity_poly.pdbx_strand_id
1 'polypeptide(L)' 'FEPVKWRVRTLLKDLDTAVQLSREAGSATPMTGLAAQLMRLHGSGGELENDPSTLVTMFREQKQ' A
#
# COMPACT_ATOMS: atom_id res chain seq x y z
N PHE A 1 -16.60 10.85 -15.63
CA PHE A 1 -15.34 10.31 -15.11
C PHE A 1 -15.39 10.48 -13.60
N GLU A 2 -15.63 9.41 -12.86
CA GLU A 2 -15.58 9.45 -11.39
C GLU A 2 -14.10 9.63 -11.00
N PRO A 3 -13.73 10.66 -10.23
CA PRO A 3 -12.35 10.81 -9.79
C PRO A 3 -11.96 9.60 -8.93
N VAL A 4 -10.74 9.10 -9.13
CA VAL A 4 -10.15 8.05 -8.29
C VAL A 4 -10.22 8.50 -6.83
N LYS A 5 -11.14 7.89 -6.07
CA LYS A 5 -11.47 8.29 -4.70
C LYS A 5 -10.34 7.93 -3.71
N TRP A 6 -9.54 6.93 -4.05
CA TRP A 6 -8.46 6.41 -3.23
C TRP A 6 -7.22 6.20 -4.09
N ARG A 7 -6.07 6.74 -3.65
CA ARG A 7 -4.80 6.60 -4.36
C ARG A 7 -3.82 5.77 -3.55
N VAL A 8 -2.98 4.99 -4.24
CA VAL A 8 -1.87 4.23 -3.62
C VAL A 8 -1.02 5.12 -2.73
N ARG A 9 -0.69 6.34 -3.17
CA ARG A 9 0.09 7.29 -2.35
C ARG A 9 -0.57 7.64 -1.01
N THR A 10 -1.89 7.73 -0.97
CA THR A 10 -2.63 8.10 0.24
C THR A 10 -2.66 6.91 1.19
N LEU A 11 -2.96 5.71 0.68
CA LEU A 11 -2.92 4.50 1.48
C LEU A 11 -1.52 4.20 2.02
N LEU A 12 -0.47 4.40 1.22
CA LEU A 12 0.92 4.21 1.66
C LEU A 12 1.29 5.16 2.82
N LYS A 13 0.86 6.42 2.75
CA LYS A 13 1.05 7.39 3.83
C LYS A 13 0.36 6.93 5.13
N ASP A 14 -0.86 6.45 5.03
CA ASP A 14 -1.63 5.98 6.20
C ASP A 14 -0.98 4.73 6.82
N LEU A 15 -0.47 3.82 5.99
CA LEU A 15 0.29 2.64 6.43
C LEU A 15 1.61 3.01 7.11
N ASP A 16 2.38 3.95 6.55
CA ASP A 16 3.63 4.42 7.17
C ASP A 16 3.35 5.08 8.53
N THR A 17 2.26 5.85 8.64
CA THR A 17 1.79 6.43 9.91
C THR A 17 1.42 5.34 10.92
N ALA A 18 0.67 4.31 10.49
CA ALA A 18 0.28 3.21 11.36
C ALA A 18 1.47 2.37 11.86
N VAL A 19 2.48 2.14 11.01
CA VAL A 19 3.73 1.48 11.40
C VAL A 19 4.48 2.31 12.43
N GLN A 20 4.58 3.63 12.24
CA GLN A 20 5.22 4.51 13.21
C GLN A 20 4.51 4.47 14.56
N LEU A 21 3.18 4.64 14.58
CA LEU A 21 2.38 4.58 15.80
C LEU A 21 2.53 3.24 16.52
N SER A 22 2.55 2.14 15.76
CA SER A 22 2.76 0.80 16.31
C SER A 22 4.11 0.67 17.02
N ARG A 23 5.18 1.25 16.46
CA ARG A 23 6.51 1.27 17.07
C ARG A 23 6.50 2.08 18.36
N GLU A 24 5.87 3.24 18.36
CA GLU A 24 5.74 4.10 19.54
C GLU A 24 4.93 3.42 20.66
N ALA A 25 3.87 2.68 20.31
CA ALA A 25 3.06 1.94 21.25
C ALA A 25 3.67 0.60 21.72
N GLY A 26 4.84 0.20 21.19
CA GLY A 26 5.46 -1.10 21.47
C GLY A 26 4.64 -2.30 20.97
N SER A 27 3.73 -2.09 20.01
CA SER A 27 2.89 -3.13 19.43
C SER A 27 3.51 -3.70 18.17
N ALA A 28 3.38 -5.01 17.96
CA ALA A 28 3.80 -5.64 16.71
C ALA A 28 2.64 -5.62 15.69
N THR A 29 2.83 -4.92 14.57
CA THR A 29 1.87 -4.89 13.44
C THR A 29 2.49 -5.46 12.16
N PRO A 30 2.82 -6.76 12.12
CA PRO A 30 3.51 -7.37 10.98
C PRO A 30 2.72 -7.25 9.68
N MET A 31 1.39 -7.34 9.74
CA MET A 31 0.52 -7.18 8.56
C MET A 31 0.55 -5.76 8.01
N THR A 32 0.58 -4.74 8.86
CA THR A 32 0.68 -3.33 8.45
C THR A 32 2.04 -3.05 7.81
N GLY A 33 3.12 -3.57 8.41
CA GLY A 33 4.47 -3.46 7.84
C GLY A 33 4.56 -4.12 6.46
N LEU A 34 4.01 -5.32 6.31
CA LEU A 34 3.95 -6.01 5.01
C LEU A 34 3.11 -5.23 3.99
N ALA A 35 1.94 -4.73 4.39
CA ALA A 35 1.09 -3.92 3.52
C ALA A 35 1.84 -2.66 3.01
N ALA A 36 2.60 -1.99 3.88
CA ALA A 36 3.41 -0.83 3.50
C ALA A 36 4.48 -1.21 2.46
N GLN A 37 5.13 -2.37 2.61
CA GLN A 37 6.10 -2.86 1.65
C GLN A 37 5.46 -3.19 0.29
N LEU A 38 4.31 -3.87 0.28
CA LEU A 38 3.58 -4.19 -0.95
C LEU A 38 3.12 -2.92 -1.68
N MET A 39 2.57 -1.95 -0.94
CA MET A 39 2.15 -0.66 -1.52
C MET A 39 3.33 0.15 -2.05
N ARG A 40 4.50 0.08 -1.40
CA ARG A 40 5.72 0.74 -1.87
C ARG A 40 6.24 0.12 -3.16
N LEU A 41 6.22 -1.21 -3.25
CA LEU A 41 6.58 -1.92 -4.48
C LEU A 41 5.60 -1.58 -5.61
N HIS A 42 4.30 -1.60 -5.33
CA HIS A 42 3.26 -1.23 -6.29
C HIS A 42 3.42 0.21 -6.79
N GLY A 43 3.61 1.17 -5.88
CA GLY A 43 3.88 2.56 -6.21
C GLY A 43 5.17 2.76 -7.02
N SER A 44 6.22 1.96 -6.77
CA SER A 44 7.46 2.01 -7.55
C SER A 44 7.28 1.57 -9.00
N GLY A 45 6.22 0.82 -9.32
CA GLY A 45 5.81 0.45 -10.67
C GLY A 45 5.06 1.55 -11.44
N GLY A 46 4.88 2.75 -10.86
CA GLY A 46 4.17 3.88 -11.50
C GLY A 46 2.71 4.03 -11.07
N GLU A 47 2.23 3.21 -10.14
CA GLU A 47 0.81 3.12 -9.76
C GLU A 47 0.41 4.08 -8.62
N LEU A 48 1.27 5.06 -8.27
CA LEU A 48 1.05 5.96 -7.11
C LEU A 48 -0.26 6.75 -7.18
N GLU A 49 -0.70 7.10 -8.38
CA GLU A 49 -1.93 7.87 -8.62
C GLU A 49 -3.15 6.98 -8.92
N ASN A 50 -2.93 5.67 -9.05
CA ASN A 50 -3.98 4.70 -9.33
C ASN A 50 -4.63 4.19 -8.05
N ASP A 51 -5.74 3.46 -8.22
CA ASP A 51 -6.46 2.85 -7.12
C ASP A 51 -5.61 1.70 -6.50
N PRO A 52 -5.53 1.59 -5.17
CA PRO A 52 -4.79 0.51 -4.51
C PRO A 52 -5.17 -0.91 -4.94
N SER A 53 -6.40 -1.12 -5.42
CA SER A 53 -6.84 -2.40 -5.94
C SER A 53 -6.07 -2.86 -7.19
N THR A 54 -5.38 -1.97 -7.92
CA THR A 54 -4.51 -2.37 -9.04
C THR A 54 -3.33 -3.23 -8.60
N LEU A 55 -3.05 -3.32 -7.30
CA LEU A 55 -2.13 -4.29 -6.71
C LEU A 55 -2.45 -5.74 -7.12
N VAL A 56 -3.74 -6.07 -7.31
CA VAL A 56 -4.17 -7.43 -7.70
C VAL A 56 -3.54 -7.86 -9.03
N THR A 57 -3.22 -6.91 -9.91
CA THR A 57 -2.60 -7.17 -11.21
C THR A 57 -1.21 -7.79 -11.05
N MET A 58 -0.41 -7.30 -10.10
CA MET A 58 0.92 -7.88 -9.82
C MET A 58 0.87 -9.38 -9.46
N PHE A 59 -0.16 -9.78 -8.70
CA PHE A 59 -0.34 -11.19 -8.31
C PHE A 59 -0.97 -12.05 -9.42
N ARG A 60 -1.61 -11.43 -10.41
CA ARG A 60 -2.17 -12.11 -11.58
C ARG A 60 -1.11 -12.33 -12.66
N GLU A 61 -0.18 -11.38 -12.81
CA GLU A 61 0.95 -11.49 -13.74
C GLU A 61 1.98 -12.54 -13.29
N GLN A 62 2.24 -12.65 -11.98
CA GLN A 62 3.16 -13.67 -11.44
C GLN A 62 2.64 -15.11 -11.50
N LYS A 63 1.36 -15.33 -11.86
CA LYS A 63 0.74 -16.65 -11.93
C LYS A 63 0.80 -17.30 -13.33
N GLN A 64 1.44 -16.66 -14.30
CA GLN A 64 1.68 -17.20 -15.65
C GLN A 64 3.07 -17.83 -15.75
#